data_AF-A0A2N5I845-F1
#
_entry.id   AF-A0A2N5I845-F1
#
_cell.length_a   1.000
_cell.length_b   1.000
_cell.length_c   1.000
_cell.angle_alpha   90.00
_cell.angle_beta   90.00
_cell.angle_gamma   90.00
#
_symmetry.space_group_name_H-M   'P 1'
#
loop_
_entity.id
_entity.type
_entity.pdbx_description
1 polymer ?
#
loop_
_entity_poly.entity_id
_entity_poly.type
_entity_poly.pdbx_seq_one_letter_code
_entity_poly.pdbx_strand_id
1 'polypeptide(L)'
;MLKLRTNSLDWALKHIENYGDTDIFPVPFEYKAISYLWDRSIRELPNGTTLKEYLRNQDMLQWNVRDFRRSLTPKHKYGFRLSTQLDPLDTLAYLALVYEIGEDIETKRIPIERNVSFSYRFNPNDEGRMFDSEVNYGSFLNYCEWM
;
A
#
# COMPACT_ATOMS: atom_id res chain seq x y z
N MET A 1 -20.82 -4.00 8.61
CA MET A 1 -19.53 -4.72 8.68
C MET A 1 -18.86 -4.63 7.33
N LEU A 2 -17.77 -3.88 7.24
CA LEU A 2 -16.95 -3.74 6.04
C LEU A 2 -15.77 -4.71 6.15
N LYS A 3 -15.66 -5.68 5.24
CA LYS A 3 -14.57 -6.66 5.24
C LYS A 3 -13.72 -6.50 3.99
N LEU A 4 -12.43 -6.76 4.12
CA LEU A 4 -11.50 -6.82 3.00
C LEU A 4 -11.71 -8.11 2.20
N ARG A 5 -11.53 -8.03 0.88
CA ARG A 5 -11.50 -9.20 -0.01
C ARG A 5 -10.16 -9.92 0.11
N THR A 6 -10.17 -11.23 -0.01
CA THR A 6 -8.97 -12.07 0.08
C THR A 6 -7.91 -11.70 -0.96
N ASN A 7 -8.33 -11.46 -2.21
CA ASN A 7 -7.43 -11.07 -3.28
C ASN A 7 -6.78 -9.69 -3.04
N SER A 8 -7.48 -8.75 -2.41
CA SER A 8 -6.91 -7.45 -2.02
C SER A 8 -5.81 -7.60 -0.97
N LEU A 9 -6.00 -8.50 -0.01
CA LEU A 9 -5.00 -8.82 1.01
C LEU A 9 -3.77 -9.52 0.39
N ASP A 10 -3.99 -10.50 -0.49
CA ASP A 10 -2.91 -11.18 -1.21
C ASP A 10 -2.11 -10.17 -2.07
N TRP A 11 -2.81 -9.27 -2.76
CA TRP A 11 -2.19 -8.20 -3.53
C TRP A 11 -1.40 -7.23 -2.65
N ALA A 12 -1.93 -6.84 -1.48
CA ALA A 12 -1.24 -5.95 -0.55
C ALA A 12 0.07 -6.57 -0.03
N LEU A 13 0.07 -7.86 0.30
CA LEU A 13 1.30 -8.55 0.68
C LEU A 13 2.30 -8.60 -0.48
N LYS A 14 1.82 -8.93 -1.70
CA LYS A 14 2.65 -8.95 -2.90
C LYS A 14 3.28 -7.59 -3.20
N HIS A 15 2.53 -6.50 -2.99
CA HIS A 15 3.04 -5.13 -3.09
C HIS A 15 4.20 -4.91 -2.14
N ILE A 16 4.04 -5.21 -0.85
CA ILE A 16 5.10 -5.03 0.15
C ILE A 16 6.36 -5.84 -0.20
N GLU A 17 6.20 -7.10 -0.63
CA GLU A 17 7.33 -7.97 -0.97
C GLU A 17 8.18 -7.41 -2.13
N ASN A 18 7.57 -6.71 -3.08
CA ASN A 18 8.24 -6.21 -4.27
C ASN A 18 8.63 -4.73 -4.20
N TYR A 19 7.87 -3.91 -3.46
CA TYR A 19 7.99 -2.45 -3.46
C TYR A 19 8.21 -1.85 -2.06
N GLY A 20 8.10 -2.64 -0.99
CA GLY A 20 8.22 -2.17 0.40
C GLY A 20 6.97 -1.44 0.90
N ASP A 21 7.03 -0.96 2.14
CA ASP A 21 5.97 -0.20 2.80
C ASP A 21 6.12 1.32 2.64
N THR A 22 7.37 1.78 2.61
CA THR A 22 7.74 3.19 2.41
C THR A 22 9.04 3.28 1.60
N ASP A 23 9.29 4.44 1.02
CA ASP A 23 10.56 4.80 0.37
C ASP A 23 11.59 5.44 1.34
N ILE A 24 11.20 5.59 2.62
CA ILE A 24 11.97 6.32 3.63
C ILE A 24 12.64 5.37 4.62
N PHE A 25 11.91 4.36 5.08
CA PHE A 25 12.34 3.45 6.14
C PHE A 25 12.77 2.10 5.56
N PRO A 26 13.68 1.37 6.23
CA PRO A 26 13.90 -0.02 5.92
C PRO A 26 12.62 -0.83 6.09
N VAL A 27 12.41 -1.81 5.21
CA VAL A 27 11.29 -2.74 5.29
C VAL A 27 11.33 -3.49 6.64
N PRO A 28 10.26 -3.44 7.45
CA PRO A 28 10.13 -4.17 8.70
C PRO A 28 10.38 -5.68 8.53
N PHE A 29 11.08 -6.30 9.48
CA PHE A 29 11.40 -7.73 9.42
C PHE A 29 10.15 -8.59 9.59
N GLU A 30 9.13 -8.04 10.26
CA GLU A 30 7.83 -8.64 10.51
C GLU A 30 7.15 -9.09 9.23
N TYR A 31 7.36 -8.40 8.09
CA TYR A 31 6.80 -8.83 6.80
C TYR A 31 7.27 -10.22 6.38
N LYS A 32 8.49 -10.63 6.73
CA LYS A 32 8.96 -12.01 6.49
C LYS A 32 8.19 -13.02 7.35
N ALA A 33 7.91 -12.67 8.61
CA ALA A 33 7.11 -13.51 9.49
C ALA A 33 5.65 -13.58 9.04
N ILE A 34 5.07 -12.45 8.62
CA ILE A 34 3.73 -12.36 8.05
C ILE A 34 3.61 -13.24 6.81
N SER A 35 4.52 -13.11 5.85
CA SER A 35 4.53 -13.93 4.62
C SER A 35 4.64 -15.43 4.95
N TYR A 36 5.52 -15.80 5.90
CA TYR A 36 5.62 -17.19 6.36
C TYR A 36 4.32 -17.73 6.97
N LEU A 37 3.59 -16.90 7.72
CA LEU A 37 2.36 -17.26 8.43
C LEU A 37 1.08 -17.06 7.60
N TRP A 38 1.17 -16.45 6.42
CA TRP A 38 0.05 -15.92 5.68
C TRP A 38 -1.08 -16.95 5.45
N ASP A 39 -0.70 -18.14 5.03
CA ASP A 39 -1.57 -19.29 4.77
C ASP A 39 -1.39 -20.44 5.78
N ARG A 40 -0.65 -20.20 6.87
CA ARG A 40 -0.43 -21.21 7.91
C ARG A 40 -1.40 -20.98 9.08
N SER A 41 -2.15 -22.01 9.42
CA SER A 41 -2.92 -22.05 10.66
C SER A 41 -1.99 -22.03 11.87
N ILE A 42 -2.22 -21.11 12.80
CA ILE A 42 -1.49 -21.05 14.08
C ILE A 42 -2.46 -21.01 15.25
N ARG A 43 -2.08 -21.68 16.35
CA ARG A 43 -2.94 -21.85 17.53
C ARG A 43 -3.24 -20.53 18.26
N GLU A 44 -2.38 -19.53 18.09
CA GLU A 44 -2.49 -18.22 18.69
C GLU A 44 -3.57 -17.35 18.02
N LEU A 45 -3.97 -17.68 16.79
CA LEU A 45 -5.10 -17.02 16.12
C LEU A 45 -6.42 -17.69 16.50
N PRO A 46 -7.53 -16.92 16.60
CA PRO A 46 -8.83 -17.46 16.97
C PRO A 46 -9.21 -18.66 16.10
N ASN A 47 -9.64 -19.76 16.73
CA ASN A 47 -10.01 -21.01 16.06
C ASN A 47 -8.92 -21.62 15.16
N GLY A 48 -7.64 -21.31 15.37
CA GLY A 48 -6.56 -21.87 14.58
C GLY A 48 -6.56 -21.42 13.11
N THR A 49 -7.10 -20.23 12.80
CA THR A 49 -7.13 -19.71 11.43
C THR A 49 -5.76 -19.23 10.94
N THR A 50 -5.66 -18.89 9.66
CA THR A 50 -4.47 -18.22 9.09
C THR A 50 -4.50 -16.72 9.37
N LEU A 51 -3.35 -16.04 9.21
CA LEU A 51 -3.27 -14.59 9.37
C LEU A 51 -4.14 -13.86 8.33
N LYS A 52 -4.17 -14.35 7.08
CA LYS A 52 -5.04 -13.84 6.04
C LYS A 52 -6.52 -13.92 6.41
N GLU A 53 -6.96 -15.08 6.89
CA GLU A 53 -8.35 -15.27 7.34
C GLU A 53 -8.69 -14.40 8.55
N TYR A 54 -7.74 -14.24 9.47
CA TYR A 54 -7.90 -13.33 10.59
C TYR A 54 -8.15 -11.90 10.10
N LEU A 55 -7.32 -11.36 9.20
CA LEU A 55 -7.46 -10.00 8.65
C LEU A 55 -8.76 -9.83 7.83
N ARG A 56 -9.10 -10.80 6.98
CA ARG A 56 -10.33 -10.79 6.16
C ARG A 56 -11.59 -10.67 7.03
N ASN A 57 -11.59 -11.27 8.22
CA ASN A 57 -12.77 -11.33 9.07
C ASN A 57 -12.95 -10.10 9.98
N GLN A 58 -12.06 -9.12 9.93
CA GLN A 58 -12.14 -7.88 10.69
C GLN A 58 -13.16 -6.91 10.09
N ASP A 59 -13.85 -6.15 10.93
CA ASP A 59 -14.67 -5.03 10.46
C ASP A 59 -13.80 -3.78 10.33
N MET A 60 -13.53 -3.35 9.10
CA MET A 60 -12.72 -2.16 8.81
C MET A 60 -13.33 -0.88 9.39
N LEU A 61 -14.64 -0.83 9.62
CA LEU A 61 -15.29 0.32 10.28
C LEU A 61 -15.01 0.35 11.79
N GLN A 62 -14.49 -0.73 12.36
CA GLN A 62 -14.12 -0.87 13.78
C GLN A 62 -12.63 -1.17 13.95
N TRP A 63 -11.84 -1.05 12.87
CA TRP A 63 -10.42 -1.32 12.90
C TRP A 63 -9.70 -0.30 13.79
N ASN A 64 -9.06 -0.79 14.84
CA ASN A 64 -8.22 0.03 15.69
C ASN A 64 -6.77 -0.05 15.22
N VAL A 65 -6.20 1.09 14.86
CA VAL A 65 -4.81 1.20 14.42
C VAL A 65 -3.86 0.96 15.60
N ARG A 66 -2.76 0.27 15.32
CA ARG A 66 -1.68 -0.04 16.25
C ARG A 66 -0.71 1.14 16.34
N ASP A 67 0.25 1.02 17.25
CA ASP A 67 1.33 1.99 17.35
C ASP A 67 2.17 2.02 16.08
N PHE A 68 2.60 3.21 15.72
CA PHE A 68 3.41 3.48 14.54
C PHE A 68 4.77 4.05 14.94
N ARG A 69 5.77 3.85 14.09
CA ARG A 69 7.09 4.47 14.24
C ARG A 69 7.07 5.87 13.66
N ARG A 70 7.69 6.83 14.34
CA ARG A 70 7.98 8.16 13.81
C ARG A 70 9.47 8.46 13.84
N SER A 71 9.95 9.16 12.82
CA SER A 71 11.32 9.66 12.78
C SER A 71 11.40 10.99 12.03
N LEU A 72 12.41 11.79 12.37
CA LEU A 72 12.78 12.97 11.59
C LEU A 72 13.62 12.52 10.39
N THR A 73 13.15 12.85 9.19
CA THR A 73 13.81 12.52 7.94
C THR A 73 14.36 13.77 7.28
N PRO A 74 15.59 13.76 6.74
CA PRO A 74 16.15 14.92 6.07
C PRO A 74 15.30 15.32 4.85
N LYS A 75 14.92 16.60 4.75
CA LYS A 75 14.28 17.20 3.57
C LYS A 75 15.27 18.02 2.75
N HIS A 76 16.14 18.76 3.42
CA HIS A 76 17.23 19.56 2.85
C HIS A 76 18.26 19.87 3.95
N LYS A 77 19.33 20.60 3.63
CA LYS A 77 20.52 20.81 4.49
C LYS A 77 20.22 21.11 5.97
N TYR A 78 19.15 21.85 6.27
CA TYR A 78 18.78 22.23 7.64
C TYR A 78 17.32 21.93 7.99
N GLY A 79 16.62 21.15 7.16
CA GLY A 79 15.20 20.88 7.35
C GLY A 79 14.89 19.40 7.45
N PHE A 80 14.00 19.08 8.37
CA PHE A 80 13.49 17.73 8.59
C PHE A 80 11.98 17.67 8.33
N ARG A 81 11.50 16.50 7.92
CA ARG A 81 10.08 16.15 7.90
C ARG A 81 9.84 15.05 8.92
N LEU A 82 8.75 15.16 9.68
CA LEU A 82 8.28 14.06 10.48
C LEU A 82 7.66 13.01 9.54
N SER A 83 8.25 11.82 9.51
CA SER A 83 7.77 10.69 8.72
C SER A 83 7.27 9.59 9.64
N THR A 84 6.23 8.89 9.19
CA THR A 84 5.56 7.82 9.92
C THR A 84 5.68 6.52 9.15
N GLN A 85 6.05 5.44 9.83
CA GLN A 85 5.98 4.08 9.34
C GLN A 85 4.91 3.36 10.17
N LEU A 86 3.84 2.92 9.50
CA LEU A 86 2.71 2.25 10.15
C LEU A 86 3.12 0.86 10.64
N ASP A 87 2.30 0.28 11.53
CA ASP A 87 2.40 -1.14 11.84
C ASP A 87 2.24 -1.98 10.56
N PRO A 88 2.99 -3.09 10.40
CA PRO A 88 2.89 -3.94 9.22
C PRO A 88 1.48 -4.44 8.89
N LEU A 89 0.66 -4.79 9.91
CA LEU A 89 -0.70 -5.25 9.69
C LEU A 89 -1.62 -4.11 9.28
N ASP A 90 -1.43 -2.92 9.85
CA ASP A 90 -2.18 -1.72 9.47
C ASP A 90 -1.84 -1.28 8.04
N THR A 91 -0.57 -1.41 7.65
CA THR A 91 -0.12 -1.13 6.27
C THR A 91 -0.80 -2.08 5.29
N LEU A 92 -0.87 -3.38 5.58
CA LEU A 92 -1.56 -4.34 4.71
C LEU A 92 -3.05 -4.05 4.60
N ALA A 93 -3.72 -3.74 5.72
CA ALA A 93 -5.12 -3.35 5.70
C ALA A 93 -5.35 -2.07 4.87
N TYR A 94 -4.48 -1.07 5.04
CA TYR A 94 -4.54 0.18 4.28
C TYR A 94 -4.33 -0.03 2.79
N LEU A 95 -3.29 -0.78 2.40
CA LEU A 95 -3.01 -1.09 0.99
C LEU A 95 -4.15 -1.89 0.34
N ALA A 96 -4.73 -2.86 1.06
CA ALA A 96 -5.88 -3.61 0.58
C ALA A 96 -7.10 -2.69 0.37
N LEU A 97 -7.39 -1.78 1.31
CA LEU A 97 -8.45 -0.77 1.14
C LEU A 97 -8.20 0.11 -0.09
N VAL A 98 -6.97 0.62 -0.25
CA VAL A 98 -6.58 1.46 -1.41
C VAL A 98 -6.75 0.68 -2.71
N TYR A 99 -6.33 -0.58 -2.76
CA TYR A 99 -6.51 -1.43 -3.93
C TYR A 99 -8.00 -1.63 -4.27
N GLU A 100 -8.86 -1.76 -3.26
CA GLU A 100 -10.29 -1.97 -3.44
C GLU A 100 -11.07 -0.77 -3.98
N ILE A 101 -10.64 0.44 -3.63
CA ILE A 101 -11.33 1.70 -4.01
C ILE A 101 -10.55 2.51 -5.07
N GLY A 102 -9.35 2.06 -5.45
CA GLY A 102 -8.45 2.84 -6.28
C GLY A 102 -9.03 3.17 -7.65
N GLU A 103 -9.75 2.22 -8.26
CA GLU A 103 -10.45 2.42 -9.53
C GLU A 103 -11.54 3.49 -9.40
N ASP A 104 -12.32 3.45 -8.31
CA ASP A 104 -13.36 4.45 -8.05
C ASP A 104 -12.76 5.85 -7.93
N ILE A 105 -11.60 5.99 -7.27
CA ILE A 105 -10.87 7.26 -7.17
C ILE A 105 -10.37 7.69 -8.55
N GLU A 106 -9.77 6.77 -9.30
CA GLU A 106 -9.17 7.00 -10.60
C GLU A 106 -10.20 7.51 -11.62
N THR A 107 -11.40 6.94 -11.62
CA THR A 107 -12.50 7.35 -12.51
C THR A 107 -12.98 8.79 -12.28
N LYS A 108 -12.66 9.40 -11.12
CA LYS A 108 -12.99 10.81 -10.82
C LYS A 108 -11.88 11.78 -11.24
N ARG A 109 -10.72 11.28 -11.65
CA ARG A 109 -9.60 12.12 -12.08
C ARG A 109 -9.79 12.57 -13.52
N ILE A 110 -9.05 13.60 -13.91
CA ILE A 110 -9.01 14.06 -15.30
C ILE A 110 -8.42 12.92 -16.16
N PRO A 111 -9.04 12.57 -17.32
CA PRO A 111 -8.53 11.52 -18.19
C PRO A 111 -7.08 11.77 -18.61
N ILE A 112 -6.30 10.70 -18.69
CA ILE A 112 -4.86 10.76 -18.96
C ILE A 112 -4.55 11.40 -20.32
N GLU A 113 -5.42 11.17 -21.30
CA GLU A 113 -5.32 11.65 -22.67
C GLU A 113 -5.34 13.18 -22.76
N ARG A 114 -5.82 13.87 -21.71
CA ARG A 114 -5.79 15.33 -21.64
C ARG A 114 -4.41 15.88 -21.29
N ASN A 115 -3.45 15.06 -20.86
CA ASN A 115 -2.09 15.46 -20.49
C ASN A 115 -2.03 16.63 -19.48
N VAL A 116 -3.01 16.70 -18.57
CA VAL A 116 -3.09 17.76 -17.54
C VAL A 116 -2.37 17.37 -16.25
N SER A 117 -2.29 16.07 -15.93
CA SER A 117 -1.73 15.58 -14.68
C SER A 117 -0.97 14.27 -14.88
N PHE A 118 0.34 14.33 -14.71
CA PHE A 118 1.29 13.21 -14.80
C PHE A 118 1.69 12.73 -13.39
N SER A 119 0.70 12.33 -12.61
CA SER A 119 0.88 11.87 -11.23
C SER A 119 0.31 10.47 -11.06
N TYR A 120 0.98 9.64 -10.24
CA TYR A 120 0.62 8.27 -9.83
C TYR A 120 -0.79 7.81 -10.25
N ARG A 121 -0.96 7.36 -11.50
CA ARG A 121 -2.24 6.86 -12.02
C ARG A 121 -2.47 5.48 -11.45
N PHE A 122 -3.64 5.23 -10.87
CA PHE A 122 -3.96 3.92 -10.35
C PHE A 122 -4.13 2.97 -11.53
N ASN A 123 -3.25 1.97 -11.64
CA ASN A 123 -3.26 0.96 -12.68
C ASN A 123 -2.54 -0.28 -12.13
N PRO A 124 -3.17 -0.99 -11.19
CA PRO A 124 -2.45 -2.02 -10.46
C PRO A 124 -2.30 -3.29 -11.28
N ASN A 125 -1.24 -4.05 -11.02
CA ASN A 125 -1.00 -5.34 -11.67
C ASN A 125 -0.87 -6.50 -10.67
N ASP A 126 -0.80 -7.72 -11.19
CA ASP A 126 -0.74 -8.95 -10.37
C ASP A 126 0.62 -9.12 -9.65
N GLU A 127 1.66 -8.39 -10.07
CA GLU A 127 2.95 -8.32 -9.39
C GLU A 127 2.97 -7.31 -8.23
N GLY A 128 1.82 -6.75 -7.85
CA GLY A 128 1.70 -5.83 -6.73
C GLY A 128 2.13 -4.39 -7.06
N ARG A 129 2.40 -4.03 -8.31
CA ARG A 129 2.60 -2.61 -8.67
C ARG A 129 1.26 -1.89 -8.53
N MET A 130 1.23 -0.74 -7.86
CA MET A 130 0.00 0.06 -7.69
C MET A 130 -0.26 1.03 -8.84
N PHE A 131 0.81 1.68 -9.30
CA PHE A 131 0.71 2.82 -10.19
C PHE A 131 1.27 2.50 -11.57
N ASP A 132 0.68 3.15 -12.57
CA ASP A 132 1.11 3.08 -13.96
C ASP A 132 2.59 3.48 -14.10
N SER A 133 3.39 2.61 -14.71
CA SER A 133 4.82 2.88 -14.95
C SER A 133 5.04 3.94 -16.00
N GLU A 134 4.09 4.16 -16.90
CA GLU A 134 4.22 5.07 -18.03
C GLU A 134 3.82 6.51 -17.67
N VAL A 135 3.22 6.72 -16.50
CA VAL A 135 2.71 8.02 -16.05
C VAL A 135 3.47 8.51 -14.84
N ASN A 136 4.61 9.13 -15.13
CA ASN A 136 5.61 9.50 -14.14
C ASN A 136 6.23 10.86 -14.47
N TYR A 137 7.15 11.31 -13.61
CA TYR A 137 7.85 12.58 -13.80
C TYR A 137 8.63 12.67 -15.12
N GLY A 138 9.20 11.57 -15.61
CA GLY A 138 9.86 11.51 -16.92
C GLY A 138 8.87 11.74 -18.07
N SER A 139 7.68 11.14 -18.02
CA SER A 139 6.63 11.40 -19.02
C SER A 139 6.18 12.87 -19.05
N PHE A 140 6.14 13.52 -17.89
CA PHE A 140 5.90 14.95 -17.78
C PHE A 140 7.00 15.79 -18.43
N LEU A 141 8.27 15.49 -18.12
CA LEU A 141 9.41 16.19 -18.71
C LEU A 141 9.39 16.08 -20.24
N ASN A 142 9.18 14.88 -20.77
CA ASN A 142 9.05 14.65 -22.21
C ASN A 142 7.93 15.54 -22.78
N TYR A 143 6.72 15.52 -22.20
CA TYR A 143 5.62 16.36 -22.66
C TYR A 143 5.97 17.85 -22.73
N CYS A 144 6.75 18.35 -21.76
CA CYS A 144 7.17 19.75 -21.71
C CYS A 144 8.25 20.10 -22.75
N GLU A 145 9.14 19.16 -23.09
CA GLU A 145 10.17 19.39 -24.11
C GLU A 145 9.61 19.49 -25.53
N TRP A 146 8.44 18.90 -25.79
CA TRP A 146 7.76 18.94 -27.10
C TRP A 146 6.75 20.10 -27.24
N MET A 147 6.54 20.91 -26.20
CA MET A 147 5.75 22.15 -26.24
C MET A 147 6.63 23.37 -26.52
#